data_AF-A0A924EV59-F1
#
_entry.id   AF-A0A924EV59-F1
#
_cell.length_a   1.000
_cell.length_b   1.000
_cell.length_c   1.000
_cell.angle_alpha   90.00
_cell.angle_beta   90.00
_cell.angle_gamma   90.00
#
_symmetry.space_group_name_H-M   'P 1'
#
loop_
_entity.id
_entity.type
_entity.pdbx_description
1 polymer ?
#
loop_
_entity_poly.entity_id
_entity_poly.type
_entity_poly.pdbx_seq_one_letter_code
_entity_poly.pdbx_strand_id
1 'polypeptide(L)'
;MDYSFTQEITRSADDAAIALAIIRMGHSLNLEVIAEGVETASQLAFLRRHKRDQTQGYYFSRPLPAPAMEQLLRAGVGLWGSSAMAGSPRPGVATAG
;
A
#
# COMPACT_ATOMS: atom_id res chain seq x y z
N MET A 1 -0.87 -10.89 3.36
CA MET A 1 0.39 -10.67 4.09
C MET A 1 0.08 -9.68 5.18
N ASP A 2 0.32 -10.10 6.41
CA ASP A 2 -0.07 -9.38 7.63
C ASP A 2 0.64 -8.01 7.76
N TYR A 3 -0.01 -7.10 8.49
CA TYR A 3 0.51 -5.78 8.84
C TYR A 3 1.92 -5.83 9.44
N SER A 4 2.17 -6.78 10.35
CA SER A 4 3.46 -6.95 11.03
C SER A 4 4.61 -7.09 10.03
N PHE A 5 4.54 -8.06 9.12
CA PHE A 5 5.55 -8.25 8.08
C PHE A 5 5.71 -7.01 7.19
N THR A 6 4.61 -6.35 6.80
CA THR A 6 4.68 -5.11 5.99
C THR A 6 5.43 -3.97 6.69
N GLN A 7 5.32 -3.86 8.01
CA GLN A 7 6.07 -2.85 8.78
C GLN A 7 7.58 -3.17 8.85
N GLU A 8 7.95 -4.44 8.75
CA GLU A 8 9.33 -4.89 8.97
C GLU A 8 10.16 -5.01 7.68
N ILE A 9 9.55 -5.02 6.49
CA ILE A 9 10.25 -5.15 5.18
C ILE A 9 11.36 -4.11 4.89
N THR A 10 11.43 -3.03 5.65
CA THR A 10 12.49 -2.00 5.54
C THR A 10 13.38 -1.88 6.78
N ARG A 11 13.26 -2.78 7.77
CA ARG A 11 14.04 -2.76 9.01
C ARG A 11 15.35 -3.54 8.91
N SER A 12 15.31 -4.76 8.38
CA SER A 12 16.49 -5.59 8.16
C SER A 12 16.35 -6.46 6.89
N ALA A 13 17.46 -7.10 6.49
CA ALA A 13 17.47 -8.05 5.38
C ALA A 13 16.70 -9.35 5.73
N ASP A 14 16.70 -9.76 6.99
CA ASP A 14 16.06 -11.00 7.45
C ASP A 14 14.52 -10.83 7.48
N ASP A 15 14.03 -9.70 7.99
CA ASP A 15 12.60 -9.35 7.96
C ASP A 15 12.07 -9.29 6.51
N ALA A 16 12.85 -8.65 5.63
CA ALA A 16 12.56 -8.58 4.20
C ALA A 16 12.56 -9.96 3.53
N ALA A 17 13.39 -10.90 3.99
CA ALA A 17 13.44 -12.26 3.46
C ALA A 17 12.16 -13.06 3.78
N ILE A 18 11.58 -12.88 4.97
CA ILE A 18 10.29 -13.50 5.35
C ILE A 18 9.16 -12.99 4.45
N ALA A 19 9.03 -11.68 4.29
CA ALA A 19 8.03 -11.09 3.40
C ALA A 19 8.20 -11.55 1.93
N LEU A 20 9.45 -11.63 1.46
CA LEU A 20 9.75 -12.15 0.12
C LEU A 20 9.40 -13.64 -0.03
N ALA A 21 9.60 -14.45 1.01
CA ALA A 21 9.20 -15.86 1.01
C ALA A 21 7.67 -16.01 0.93
N ILE A 22 6.91 -15.19 1.66
CA ILE A 22 5.43 -15.16 1.59
C ILE A 22 4.94 -14.79 0.19
N ILE A 23 5.50 -13.74 -0.43
CA ILE A 23 5.16 -13.32 -1.80
C ILE A 23 5.43 -14.45 -2.80
N ARG A 24 6.64 -15.04 -2.75
CA ARG A 24 7.02 -16.16 -3.63
C ARG A 24 6.15 -17.39 -3.45
N MET A 25 5.78 -17.71 -2.21
CA MET A 25 4.92 -18.86 -1.91
C MET A 25 3.53 -18.67 -2.52
N GLY A 26 2.89 -17.51 -2.31
CA GLY A 26 1.59 -17.23 -2.92
C GLY A 26 1.63 -17.27 -4.44
N HIS A 27 2.64 -16.63 -5.07
CA HIS A 27 2.84 -16.71 -6.52
C HIS A 27 3.06 -18.15 -7.02
N SER A 28 3.80 -18.99 -6.28
CA SER A 28 4.01 -20.40 -6.66
C SER A 28 2.73 -21.26 -6.57
N LEU A 29 1.74 -20.80 -5.81
CA LEU A 29 0.42 -21.43 -5.68
C LEU A 29 -0.63 -20.78 -6.60
N ASN A 30 -0.23 -19.87 -7.51
CA ASN A 30 -1.10 -19.03 -8.32
C ASN A 30 -2.11 -18.19 -7.50
N LEU A 31 -1.71 -17.74 -6.31
CA LEU A 31 -2.48 -16.88 -5.42
C LEU A 31 -2.01 -15.43 -5.48
N GLU A 32 -2.97 -14.51 -5.38
CA GLU A 32 -2.74 -13.08 -5.20
C GLU A 32 -2.42 -12.73 -3.74
N VAL A 33 -1.30 -12.05 -3.46
CA VAL A 33 -0.75 -11.88 -2.09
C VAL A 33 -0.96 -10.49 -1.48
N ILE A 34 -2.17 -10.09 -1.07
CA ILE A 34 -2.43 -8.72 -0.54
C ILE A 34 -1.44 -8.31 0.55
N ALA A 35 -0.78 -7.16 0.38
CA ALA A 35 0.10 -6.57 1.38
C ALA A 35 -0.66 -5.44 2.09
N GLU A 36 -0.97 -5.68 3.35
CA GLU A 36 -1.76 -4.80 4.21
C GLU A 36 -0.84 -4.01 5.14
N GLY A 37 -1.23 -2.79 5.50
CA GLY A 37 -0.43 -1.96 6.42
C GLY A 37 0.68 -1.13 5.75
N VAL A 38 0.58 -0.81 4.46
CA VAL A 38 1.55 0.07 3.79
C VAL A 38 1.35 1.52 4.24
N GLU A 39 2.35 2.09 4.89
CA GLU A 39 2.32 3.47 5.44
C GLU A 39 3.41 4.38 4.85
N THR A 40 4.47 3.82 4.30
CA THR A 40 5.62 4.59 3.78
C THR A 40 5.93 4.34 2.30
N ALA A 41 6.57 5.32 1.66
CA ALA A 41 6.98 5.20 0.26
C ALA A 41 8.06 4.12 0.04
N SER A 42 8.92 3.85 1.04
CA SER A 42 9.94 2.80 1.00
C SER A 42 9.31 1.40 1.06
N GLN A 43 8.30 1.20 1.92
CA GLN A 43 7.50 -0.04 1.95
C GLN A 43 6.83 -0.28 0.59
N LEU A 44 6.17 0.74 0.02
CA LEU A 44 5.55 0.61 -1.31
C LEU A 44 6.58 0.32 -2.42
N ALA A 45 7.74 0.96 -2.40
CA ALA A 45 8.80 0.74 -3.39
C ALA A 45 9.34 -0.70 -3.32
N PHE A 46 9.53 -1.25 -2.12
CA PHE A 46 9.90 -2.65 -1.91
C PHE A 46 8.85 -3.59 -2.51
N LEU A 47 7.58 -3.45 -2.14
CA LEU A 47 6.49 -4.31 -2.61
C LEU A 47 6.32 -4.28 -4.14
N ARG A 48 6.46 -3.09 -4.75
CA ARG A 48 6.45 -2.93 -6.22
C ARG A 48 7.63 -3.63 -6.89
N ARG A 49 8.84 -3.54 -6.34
CA ARG A 49 10.04 -4.24 -6.85
C ARG A 49 9.86 -5.76 -6.85
N HIS A 50 9.15 -6.29 -5.85
CA HIS A 50 8.87 -7.71 -5.68
C HIS A 50 7.53 -8.16 -6.30
N LYS A 51 6.96 -7.37 -7.23
CA LYS A 51 5.77 -7.70 -8.03
C LYS A 51 4.52 -8.07 -7.22
N ARG A 52 4.26 -7.45 -6.05
CA ARG A 52 2.96 -7.68 -5.38
C ARG A 52 1.84 -6.95 -6.14
N ASP A 53 0.79 -7.71 -6.41
CA ASP A 53 -0.31 -7.45 -7.33
C ASP A 53 -1.32 -6.35 -6.86
N GLN A 54 -1.47 -6.08 -5.56
CA GLN A 54 -2.31 -5.01 -4.95
C GLN A 54 -1.85 -4.64 -3.52
N THR A 55 -2.03 -3.41 -3.05
CA THR A 55 -1.58 -2.98 -1.70
C THR A 55 -2.62 -2.17 -0.94
N GLN A 56 -2.71 -2.33 0.38
CA GLN A 56 -3.60 -1.58 1.27
C GLN A 56 -2.82 -0.93 2.42
N GLY A 57 -3.20 0.28 2.82
CA GLY A 57 -2.67 0.93 4.02
C GLY A 57 -2.81 2.46 4.00
N TYR A 58 -2.40 3.10 5.10
CA TYR A 58 -2.58 4.54 5.31
C TYR A 58 -1.74 5.42 4.38
N TYR A 59 -0.77 4.85 3.66
CA TYR A 59 -0.08 5.53 2.56
C TYR A 59 -1.05 6.00 1.45
N PHE A 60 -2.15 5.26 1.23
CA PHE A 60 -3.15 5.55 0.21
C PHE A 60 -4.31 6.38 0.76
N SER A 61 -4.89 5.94 1.86
CA SER A 61 -5.95 6.62 2.59
C SER A 61 -6.07 6.04 4.00
N ARG A 62 -6.47 6.88 4.97
CA ARG A 62 -7.03 6.38 6.24
C ARG A 62 -8.40 5.73 5.98
N PRO A 63 -8.96 4.94 6.94
CA PRO A 63 -10.31 4.41 6.81
C PRO A 63 -11.31 5.57 6.70
N LEU A 64 -12.24 5.46 5.75
CA LEU A 64 -13.21 6.51 5.45
C LEU A 64 -14.62 6.05 5.80
N PRO A 65 -15.49 6.93 6.33
CA PRO A 65 -16.93 6.70 6.35
C PRO A 65 -17.45 6.44 4.92
N ALA A 66 -18.51 5.63 4.78
CA ALA A 66 -19.05 5.24 3.47
C ALA A 66 -19.32 6.43 2.51
N PRO A 67 -19.89 7.59 2.94
CA PRO A 67 -20.09 8.74 2.04
C PRO A 67 -18.79 9.36 1.49
N ALA A 68 -17.69 9.28 2.24
CA ALA A 68 -16.39 9.78 1.80
C ALA A 68 -15.68 8.77 0.89
N MET A 69 -15.86 7.46 1.14
CA MET A 69 -15.40 6.41 0.21
C MET A 69 -16.13 6.49 -1.13
N GLU A 70 -17.45 6.74 -1.14
CA GLU A 70 -18.21 6.91 -2.38
C GLU A 70 -17.70 8.08 -3.22
N GLN A 71 -17.43 9.23 -2.59
CA GLN A 71 -16.84 10.39 -3.27
C GLN A 71 -15.46 10.07 -3.87
N LEU A 72 -14.62 9.34 -3.12
CA LEU A 72 -13.28 8.92 -3.57
C LEU A 72 -13.36 8.01 -4.81
N LEU A 73 -14.27 7.03 -4.80
CA LEU A 73 -14.49 6.12 -5.91
C LEU A 73 -15.06 6.85 -7.14
N ARG A 74 -16.03 7.76 -6.96
CA ARG A 74 -16.62 8.57 -8.03
C ARG A 74 -15.62 9.54 -8.66
N ALA A 75 -14.67 10.08 -7.88
CA ALA A 75 -13.65 10.98 -8.37
C ALA A 75 -12.61 10.30 -9.29
N GLY A 76 -12.58 8.96 -9.36
CA GLY A 76 -11.70 8.21 -10.27
C GLY A 76 -10.19 8.39 -9.99
N VAL A 77 -9.83 9.01 -8.86
CA VAL A 77 -8.44 9.28 -8.49
C VAL A 77 -7.73 7.96 -8.14
N GLY A 78 -6.77 7.59 -8.97
CA GLY A 78 -5.79 6.58 -8.61
C GLY A 78 -5.03 7.03 -7.36
N LEU A 79 -5.25 6.34 -6.24
CA LEU A 79 -4.47 6.55 -5.00
C LEU A 79 -2.99 6.18 -5.17
N TRP A 80 -2.67 5.45 -6.23
CA TRP A 80 -1.34 5.18 -6.71
C TRP A 80 -0.82 6.39 -7.50
N GLY A 81 0.33 6.92 -7.08
CA GLY A 81 0.99 8.03 -7.76
C GLY A 81 1.42 7.68 -9.18
N SER A 82 0.52 7.94 -10.15
CA SER A 82 0.86 8.11 -11.56
C SER A 82 1.27 9.56 -11.82
N SER A 83 2.18 9.75 -12.78
CA SER A 83 2.85 11.02 -13.10
C SER A 83 1.95 12.09 -13.75
N ALA A 84 0.64 12.06 -13.50
CA ALA A 84 -0.36 12.90 -14.16
C ALA A 84 -0.84 14.11 -13.35
N MET A 85 -0.65 14.12 -12.02
CA MET A 85 -1.16 15.20 -11.14
C MET A 85 -0.12 15.71 -10.15
N ALA A 86 0.90 16.39 -10.66
CA ALA A 86 1.70 17.32 -9.86
C ALA A 86 0.88 18.60 -9.58
N GLY A 87 -0.13 18.53 -8.72
CA GLY A 87 -0.92 19.72 -8.35
C GLY A 87 -2.20 19.54 -7.53
N SER A 88 -2.85 18.37 -7.53
CA SER A 88 -4.09 18.17 -6.75
C SER A 88 -3.81 17.82 -5.28
N PRO A 89 -4.53 18.41 -4.30
CA PRO A 89 -4.36 18.08 -2.88
C PRO A 89 -4.65 16.60 -2.61
N ARG A 90 -3.83 15.95 -1.78
CA ARG A 90 -4.13 14.60 -1.29
C ARG A 90 -5.32 14.67 -0.33
N PRO A 91 -6.45 13.99 -0.58
CA PRO A 91 -7.57 13.97 0.36
C PRO A 91 -7.10 13.26 1.64
N GLY A 92 -7.05 13.98 2.76
CA GLY A 92 -6.71 13.42 4.08
C GLY A 92 -5.52 14.05 4.82
N VAL A 93 -4.86 15.08 4.28
CA VAL A 93 -3.97 15.91 5.13
C VAL A 93 -4.82 16.85 5.99
N ALA A 94 -5.40 16.29 7.05
CA ALA A 94 -5.93 17.07 8.15
C ALA A 94 -4.74 17.67 8.92
N THR A 95 -4.41 18.94 8.66
CA THR A 95 -3.62 19.74 9.59
C THR A 95 -4.38 19.80 10.91
N ALA A 96 -3.84 19.14 11.93
CA ALA A 96 -4.31 19.32 13.30
C ALA A 96 -4.02 20.76 13.75
N GLY A 97 -5.05 21.43 14.25
CA GLY A 97 -4.96 22.63 15.09
C GLY A 97 -5.41 22.29 16.51
#